data_AF-A0A956EMK0-F1
#
_entry.id   AF-A0A956EMK0-F1
#
_cell.length_a   1.000
_cell.length_b   1.000
_cell.length_c   1.000
_cell.angle_alpha   90.00
_cell.angle_beta   90.00
_cell.angle_gamma   90.00
#
_symmetry.space_group_name_H-M   'P 1'
#
loop_
_entity.id
_entity.type
_entity.pdbx_description
1 polymer ?
#
loop_
_entity_poly.entity_id
_entity_poly.type
_entity_poly.pdbx_seq_one_letter_code
_entity_poly.pdbx_strand_id
1 'polypeptide(L)'
;MSGNERAQRVIGVDEAGRGPILGPMALAAVAVDPEGVDALVRLGVADSKRFGAGAKAQALRAELAAAIEECVLEARCVLVTVPAIDARTLRGELN
;
A
#
# COMPACT_ATOMS: atom_id res chain seq x y z
N MET A 1 -35.41 -16.36 1.44
CA MET A 1 -34.47 -17.08 2.31
C MET A 1 -33.07 -16.66 1.90
N SER A 2 -32.29 -16.25 2.89
CA SER A 2 -31.07 -15.44 2.81
C SER A 2 -29.96 -16.05 1.95
N GLY A 3 -29.66 -15.41 0.82
CA GLY A 3 -28.37 -15.55 0.16
C GLY A 3 -27.34 -14.78 0.96
N ASN A 4 -26.38 -15.48 1.53
CA ASN A 4 -25.23 -14.88 2.22
C ASN A 4 -24.32 -14.23 1.16
N GLU A 5 -24.63 -13.01 0.72
CA GLU A 5 -23.66 -12.14 0.07
C GLU A 5 -22.63 -11.75 1.12
N ARG A 6 -21.59 -12.59 1.27
CA ARG A 6 -20.36 -12.10 1.90
C ARG A 6 -19.91 -10.92 1.04
N ALA A 7 -20.10 -9.70 1.54
CA ALA A 7 -19.50 -8.51 0.94
C ALA A 7 -18.04 -8.86 0.64
N GLN A 8 -17.68 -8.91 -0.64
CA GLN A 8 -16.41 -9.43 -1.09
C GLN A 8 -15.33 -8.43 -0.69
N ARG A 9 -14.72 -8.65 0.47
CA ARG A 9 -13.64 -7.83 0.98
C ARG A 9 -12.32 -8.36 0.45
N VAL A 10 -11.47 -7.46 -0.03
CA VAL A 10 -10.14 -7.78 -0.54
C VAL A 10 -9.12 -6.95 0.23
N ILE A 11 -7.96 -7.53 0.50
CA ILE A 11 -6.82 -6.83 1.09
C ILE A 11 -5.70 -6.85 0.06
N GLY A 12 -5.23 -5.67 -0.33
CA GLY A 12 -4.00 -5.50 -1.09
C GLY A 12 -2.84 -5.26 -0.14
N VAL A 13 -1.69 -5.91 -0.40
CA VAL A 13 -0.45 -5.68 0.34
C VAL A 13 0.66 -5.42 -0.67
N ASP A 14 1.49 -4.41 -0.40
CA ASP A 14 2.64 -4.06 -1.23
C ASP A 14 3.75 -3.45 -0.37
N GLU A 15 4.98 -3.45 -0.89
CA GLU A 15 6.15 -2.90 -0.23
C GLU A 15 6.90 -1.87 -1.07
N ALA A 16 7.57 -0.94 -0.41
CA ALA A 16 8.48 0.00 -1.03
C ALA A 16 9.80 0.06 -0.25
N GLY A 17 10.92 0.06 -0.97
CA GLY A 17 12.25 0.15 -0.35
C GLY A 17 12.96 -1.20 -0.15
N ARG A 18 12.57 -2.27 -0.87
CA ARG A 18 13.29 -3.56 -0.83
C ARG A 18 14.72 -3.50 -1.41
N GLY A 19 14.93 -2.69 -2.44
CA GLY A 19 16.18 -2.65 -3.23
C GLY A 19 17.24 -1.61 -2.81
N PRO A 20 16.89 -0.42 -2.30
CA PRO A 20 17.88 0.55 -1.83
C PRO A 20 18.73 0.03 -0.67
N ILE A 21 20.01 0.43 -0.66
CA ILE A 21 20.95 0.11 0.45
C ILE A 21 20.60 0.90 1.72
N LEU A 22 19.93 2.04 1.59
CA LEU A 22 19.66 2.97 2.68
C LEU A 22 18.16 3.10 2.96
N GLY A 23 17.84 3.12 4.25
CA GLY A 23 16.51 3.42 4.77
C GLY A 23 15.67 2.18 5.13
N PRO A 24 14.55 2.38 5.83
CA PRO A 24 13.61 1.31 6.13
C PRO A 24 12.85 0.88 4.87
N MET A 25 12.22 -0.29 4.94
CA MET A 25 11.23 -0.75 3.96
C MET A 25 9.83 -0.45 4.50
N ALA A 26 8.98 0.20 3.70
CA ALA A 26 7.58 0.39 4.03
C ALA A 26 6.76 -0.81 3.53
N LEU A 27 5.88 -1.33 4.38
CA LEU A 27 4.88 -2.34 4.02
C LEU A 27 3.49 -1.73 4.26
N ALA A 28 2.66 -1.71 3.23
CA ALA A 28 1.31 -1.19 3.30
C ALA A 28 0.28 -2.31 3.09
N ALA A 29 -0.82 -2.25 3.84
CA ALA A 29 -1.99 -3.09 3.66
C ALA A 29 -3.24 -2.20 3.56
N VAL A 30 -4.09 -2.47 2.57
CA VAL A 30 -5.31 -1.72 2.30
C VAL A 30 -6.47 -2.69 2.14
N ALA A 31 -7.48 -2.56 2.99
CA ALA A 31 -8.70 -3.37 2.98
C ALA A 31 -9.84 -2.61 2.32
N VAL A 32 -10.49 -3.23 1.33
CA VAL A 32 -11.57 -2.64 0.54
C VAL A 32 -12.77 -3.58 0.43
N ASP A 33 -13.94 -2.99 0.30
CA ASP A 33 -15.15 -3.63 -0.21
C ASP A 33 -15.38 -3.23 -1.68
N PRO A 34 -16.45 -3.71 -2.36
CA PRO A 34 -16.68 -3.37 -3.76
C PRO A 34 -16.79 -1.87 -4.05
N GLU A 35 -17.39 -1.09 -3.14
CA GLU A 35 -17.54 0.35 -3.30
C GLU A 35 -16.19 1.07 -3.21
N GLY A 36 -15.33 0.65 -2.28
CA GLY A 36 -13.96 1.12 -2.15
C GLY A 36 -13.11 0.78 -3.37
N VAL A 37 -13.26 -0.41 -3.95
CA VAL A 37 -12.57 -0.77 -5.22
C VAL A 37 -12.95 0.21 -6.33
N ASP A 38 -14.24 0.49 -6.50
CA ASP A 38 -14.70 1.43 -7.52
C ASP A 38 -14.20 2.86 -7.26
N ALA A 39 -14.12 3.27 -5.98
CA ALA A 39 -13.56 4.57 -5.60
C ALA A 39 -12.06 4.67 -5.96
N LEU A 40 -11.28 3.63 -5.65
CA LEU A 40 -9.85 3.57 -6.00
C LEU A 40 -9.62 3.61 -7.51
N VAL A 41 -10.45 2.92 -8.30
CA VAL A 41 -10.39 2.96 -9.77
C VAL A 41 -10.65 4.38 -10.28
N ARG A 42 -11.67 5.06 -9.76
CA ARG A 42 -11.96 6.47 -10.12
C ARG A 42 -10.86 7.44 -9.69
N LEU A 43 -10.20 7.16 -8.56
CA LEU A 43 -9.06 7.94 -8.07
C LEU A 43 -7.80 7.76 -8.95
N GLY A 44 -7.78 6.75 -9.83
CA GLY A 44 -6.70 6.57 -10.80
C GLY A 44 -5.40 6.01 -10.20
N VAL A 45 -5.48 5.28 -9.09
CA VAL A 45 -4.30 4.76 -8.36
C VAL A 45 -3.54 3.65 -9.08
N ALA A 46 -4.11 3.09 -10.16
CA ALA A 46 -3.60 1.89 -10.83
C ALA A 46 -2.21 2.04 -11.49
N ASP A 47 -1.84 3.25 -11.95
CA ASP A 47 -0.58 3.46 -12.68
C ASP A 47 0.39 4.36 -11.90
N SER A 48 0.76 3.89 -10.71
CA SER A 48 1.59 4.66 -9.77
C SER A 48 2.99 5.01 -10.28
N LYS A 49 3.44 4.32 -11.34
CA LYS A 49 4.73 4.54 -12.01
C LYS A 49 4.74 5.80 -12.87
N ARG A 50 3.57 6.34 -13.23
CA ARG A 50 3.46 7.58 -14.03
C ARG A 50 3.56 8.87 -13.23
N PHE A 51 3.52 8.80 -11.90
CA PHE A 51 3.60 9.99 -11.05
C PHE A 51 4.98 10.67 -11.05
N GLY A 52 6.01 10.04 -11.64
CA GLY A 52 7.36 10.61 -11.73
C GLY A 52 8.08 10.69 -10.39
N ALA A 53 9.07 11.58 -10.31
CA ALA A 53 9.94 11.78 -9.14
C ALA A 53 10.00 13.26 -8.73
N GLY A 54 10.53 13.52 -7.52
CA GLY A 54 10.71 14.87 -6.98
C GLY A 54 9.51 15.38 -6.17
N ALA A 55 9.59 16.65 -5.75
CA ALA A 55 8.67 17.24 -4.78
C ALA A 55 7.20 17.23 -5.23
N LYS A 56 6.92 17.52 -6.51
CA LYS A 56 5.55 17.47 -7.07
C LYS A 56 4.95 16.06 -7.00
N ALA A 57 5.76 15.06 -7.34
CA ALA A 57 5.34 13.66 -7.27
C ALA A 57 5.13 13.18 -5.83
N GLN A 58 5.91 13.71 -4.88
CA GLN A 58 5.74 13.43 -3.45
C GLN A 58 4.45 14.05 -2.91
N ALA A 59 4.17 15.32 -3.24
CA ALA A 59 2.94 16.00 -2.84
C ALA A 59 1.70 15.27 -3.38
N LEU A 60 1.70 14.92 -4.67
CA LEU A 60 0.61 14.16 -5.28
C LEU A 60 0.39 12.80 -4.62
N ARG A 61 1.46 12.06 -4.28
CA ARG A 61 1.34 10.78 -3.57
C ARG A 61 0.78 10.96 -2.15
N ALA A 62 1.13 12.05 -1.46
CA ALA A 62 0.58 12.36 -0.15
C ALA A 62 -0.92 12.69 -0.23
N GLU A 63 -1.34 13.47 -1.22
CA GLU A 63 -2.75 13.75 -1.49
C GLU A 63 -3.53 12.47 -1.81
N LEU A 64 -2.97 11.61 -2.67
CA LEU A 64 -3.58 10.31 -3.00
C LEU A 64 -3.68 9.40 -1.78
N ALA A 65 -2.65 9.35 -0.92
CA ALA A 65 -2.69 8.53 0.29
C ALA A 65 -3.82 8.97 1.22
N ALA A 66 -4.01 10.27 1.43
CA ALA A 66 -5.13 10.80 2.22
C ALA A 66 -6.50 10.44 1.59
N ALA A 67 -6.64 10.61 0.28
CA ALA A 67 -7.88 10.25 -0.43
C ALA A 67 -8.17 8.73 -0.40
N ILE A 68 -7.14 7.89 -0.41
CA ILE A 68 -7.28 6.44 -0.23
C ILE A 68 -7.83 6.14 1.17
N GLU A 69 -7.26 6.74 2.22
CA GLU A 69 -7.72 6.51 3.61
C GLU A 69 -9.20 6.84 3.82
N GLU A 70 -9.75 7.80 3.06
CA GLU A 70 -11.16 8.19 3.14
C GLU A 70 -12.14 7.20 2.47
N CYS A 71 -11.67 6.36 1.54
CA CYS A 71 -12.55 5.51 0.72
C CYS A 71 -12.33 4.01 0.90
N VAL A 72 -11.47 3.60 1.84
CA VAL A 72 -11.18 2.20 2.15
C VAL A 72 -11.69 1.85 3.55
N LEU A 73 -11.85 0.56 3.83
CA LEU A 73 -12.30 0.09 5.14
C LEU A 73 -11.21 0.30 6.20
N GLU A 74 -9.96 0.01 5.83
CA GLU A 74 -8.79 0.21 6.68
C GLU A 74 -7.53 0.31 5.82
N ALA A 75 -6.61 1.19 6.20
CA ALA A 75 -5.27 1.25 5.65
C ALA A 75 -4.24 1.25 6.79
N ARG A 76 -3.16 0.51 6.62
CA ARG A 76 -2.04 0.49 7.57
C ARG A 76 -0.73 0.46 6.82
N CYS A 77 0.19 1.34 7.21
CA CYS A 77 1.57 1.33 6.76
C CYS A 77 2.50 1.10 7.96
N VAL A 78 3.45 0.18 7.81
CA VAL A 78 4.48 -0.09 8.82
C VAL A 78 5.86 0.04 8.20
N LEU A 79 6.80 0.61 8.97
CA LEU A 79 8.20 0.67 8.58
C LEU A 79 8.95 -0.52 9.19
N VAL A 80 9.49 -1.38 8.32
CA VAL A 80 10.46 -2.40 8.69
C VAL A 80 11.82 -1.73 8.80
N THR A 81 12.36 -1.70 10.01
CA THR A 81 13.61 -1.00 10.30
C THR A 81 14.82 -1.71 9.68
N VAL A 82 15.88 -0.96 9.41
CA VAL A 82 17.15 -1.50 8.88
C VAL A 82 17.66 -2.69 9.70
N PRO A 83 17.73 -2.62 11.05
CA PRO A 83 18.18 -3.78 11.83
C PRO A 83 17.29 -5.03 11.67
N ALA A 84 15.99 -4.85 11.47
CA ALA A 84 15.08 -5.96 11.25
C ALA A 84 15.25 -6.58 9.85
N ILE A 85 15.52 -5.74 8.84
CA ILE A 85 15.87 -6.18 7.47
C ILE A 85 17.17 -6.96 7.51
N ASP A 86 18.24 -6.38 8.09
CA ASP A 86 19.55 -7.02 8.18
C ASP A 86 19.48 -8.38 8.87
N ALA A 87 18.75 -8.46 9.99
CA ALA A 87 18.58 -9.71 10.72
C ALA A 87 17.91 -10.81 9.87
N ARG A 88 16.94 -10.46 9.02
CA ARG A 88 16.27 -11.42 8.11
C ARG A 88 17.14 -11.77 6.91
N THR A 89 17.83 -10.79 6.32
CA THR A 89 18.76 -11.01 5.20
C THR A 89 19.89 -11.96 5.59
N LEU A 90 20.48 -11.79 6.78
CA LEU A 90 21.53 -12.68 7.31
C LEU A 90 21.04 -14.14 7.49
N ARG A 91 19.73 -14.34 7.68
CA ARG A 91 19.12 -15.67 7.77
C ARG A 91 18.58 -16.20 6.43
N GLY A 92 18.70 -15.45 5.34
CA GLY A 92 18.12 -15.81 4.04
C GLY A 92 16.59 -15.79 4.03
N GLU A 93 15.97 -14.97 4.89
CA GLU A 93 14.51 -14.89 5.07
C GLU A 93 13.86 -13.69 4.38
N LEU A 94 14.64 -12.86 3.69
CA LEU A 94 14.12 -11.94 2.68
C LEU A 94 14.09 -12.74 1.36
N ASN A 95 12.90 -13.07 0.87
CA ASN A 95 12.68 -13.86 -0.35
C ASN A 95 13.51 -13.38 -1.57
#